data_AF-A0A7Y3RKU1-F1
#
_entry.id   AF-A0A7Y3RKU1-F1
#
_cell.length_a   1.000
_cell.length_b   1.000
_cell.length_c   1.000
_cell.angle_alpha   90.00
_cell.angle_beta   90.00
_cell.angle_gamma   90.00
#
_symmetry.space_group_name_H-M   'P 1'
#
loop_
_entity.id
_entity.type
_entity.pdbx_description
1 polymer ?
#
loop_
_entity_poly.entity_id
_entity_poly.type
_entity_poly.pdbx_seq_one_letter_code
_entity_poly.pdbx_strand_id
1 'polypeptide(L)'
;MRKFLAAAASAALCVMSAASAATFHSGSFHLWSGGSGGYVGNVTNNLGDVIDLYVYASTERYGAFTPISSGLVRWSSGLGIDRGENSPQHAVDGRGRNEALIFQARDRATGDIKAVRWDSVLFGWEGDRRTDFDVWTSQAGYVDLSRVADEVPVRVNQTQLLGYVASTIAIHADGRHDYFKLKKIAASALDEVVVPVPGALSLMLAGLGGIAAMRRRKA
;
A
#
# COMPACT_ATOMS: atom_id res chain seq x y z
N MET A 1 20.16 26.79 70.41
CA MET A 1 20.08 26.92 68.94
C MET A 1 19.85 25.55 68.34
N ARG A 2 18.66 25.29 67.78
CA ARG A 2 18.28 24.01 67.18
C ARG A 2 18.52 24.10 65.66
N LYS A 3 19.20 23.12 65.07
CA LYS A 3 19.20 22.91 63.61
C LYS A 3 18.83 21.46 63.35
N PHE A 4 17.55 21.24 63.06
CA PHE A 4 17.07 20.01 62.43
C PHE A 4 17.26 20.18 60.91
N LEU A 5 18.17 19.42 60.32
CA LEU A 5 18.30 19.23 58.87
C LEU A 5 17.42 18.03 58.50
N ALA A 6 16.23 18.29 57.97
CA ALA A 6 15.41 17.26 57.33
C ALA A 6 15.78 17.23 55.84
N ALA A 7 16.56 16.23 55.43
CA ALA A 7 16.81 15.94 54.03
C ALA A 7 15.54 15.35 53.40
N ALA A 8 14.94 16.08 52.46
CA ALA A 8 13.87 15.55 51.62
C ALA A 8 14.51 14.85 50.41
N ALA A 9 14.50 13.53 50.41
CA ALA A 9 14.86 12.72 49.25
C ALA A 9 13.74 12.84 48.20
N SER A 10 13.99 13.58 47.13
CA SER A 10 13.12 13.59 45.95
C SER A 10 13.39 12.33 45.13
N ALA A 11 12.49 11.35 45.24
CA ALA A 11 12.46 10.21 44.33
C ALA A 11 12.01 10.68 42.94
N ALA A 12 12.94 10.82 42.01
CA ALA A 12 12.64 10.99 40.60
C ALA A 12 12.13 9.65 40.05
N LEU A 13 10.81 9.46 40.00
CA LEU A 13 10.22 8.39 39.19
C LEU A 13 10.45 8.74 37.72
N CYS A 14 11.47 8.14 37.11
CA CYS A 14 11.61 8.09 35.67
C CYS A 14 10.48 7.24 35.09
N VAL A 15 9.33 7.86 34.83
CA VAL A 15 8.27 7.23 34.04
C VAL A 15 8.76 7.22 32.60
N MET A 16 9.47 6.15 32.22
CA MET A 16 9.80 5.87 30.84
C MET A 16 8.47 5.64 30.10
N SER A 17 7.99 6.66 29.41
CA SER A 17 6.94 6.52 28.41
C SER A 17 7.46 5.57 27.34
N ALA A 18 6.99 4.32 27.35
CA ALA A 18 7.29 3.34 26.32
C ALA A 18 6.78 3.87 24.98
N ALA A 19 7.69 4.19 24.07
CA ALA A 19 7.35 4.39 22.68
C ALA A 19 6.84 3.04 22.14
N SER A 20 5.59 2.98 21.64
CA SER A 20 5.15 1.78 20.93
C SER A 20 5.92 1.70 19.61
N ALA A 21 6.47 0.53 19.32
CA ALA A 21 7.16 0.27 18.07
C ALA A 21 6.14 0.23 16.92
N ALA A 22 6.45 0.93 15.83
CA ALA A 22 5.76 0.78 14.55
C ALA A 22 5.82 -0.70 14.12
N THR A 23 4.65 -1.30 13.84
CA THR A 23 4.55 -2.70 13.44
C THR A 23 4.36 -2.74 11.93
N PHE A 24 5.45 -2.95 11.20
CA PHE A 24 5.40 -3.02 9.74
C PHE A 24 4.61 -4.23 9.26
N HIS A 25 3.43 -3.99 8.68
CA HIS A 25 2.68 -5.01 7.94
C HIS A 25 3.09 -5.00 6.46
N SER A 26 4.06 -5.85 6.11
CA SER A 26 4.43 -6.11 4.71
C SER A 26 3.72 -7.36 4.19
N GLY A 27 3.25 -7.31 2.95
CA GLY A 27 2.46 -8.39 2.36
C GLY A 27 2.76 -8.51 0.88
N SER A 28 2.56 -9.72 0.36
CA SER A 28 2.93 -10.04 -1.00
C SER A 28 1.76 -10.72 -1.69
N PHE A 29 1.24 -10.06 -2.72
CA PHE A 29 0.03 -10.43 -3.43
C PHE A 29 0.34 -11.46 -4.50
N HIS A 30 0.17 -12.73 -4.17
CA HIS A 30 0.31 -13.80 -5.15
C HIS A 30 -0.90 -13.78 -6.08
N LEU A 31 -0.71 -13.20 -7.27
CA LEU A 31 -1.74 -13.09 -8.32
C LEU A 31 -2.04 -14.43 -8.99
N TRP A 32 -1.17 -15.40 -8.77
CA TRP A 32 -1.19 -16.71 -9.39
C TRP A 32 -0.73 -17.80 -8.40
N SER A 33 -1.52 -18.86 -8.28
CA SER A 33 -1.29 -20.00 -7.37
C SER A 33 -1.13 -21.34 -8.11
N GLY A 34 -0.95 -21.33 -9.43
CA GLY A 34 -1.00 -22.53 -10.28
C GLY A 34 -2.41 -22.79 -10.80
N GLY A 35 -2.55 -22.90 -12.13
CA GLY A 35 -3.82 -23.17 -12.80
C GLY A 35 -3.95 -22.41 -14.14
N SER A 36 -4.65 -23.01 -15.09
CA SER A 36 -5.00 -22.42 -16.38
C SER A 36 -6.51 -22.27 -16.47
N GLY A 37 -7.00 -21.04 -16.68
CA GLY A 37 -8.35 -20.78 -17.17
C GLY A 37 -9.31 -20.19 -16.14
N GLY A 38 -9.69 -18.93 -16.36
CA GLY A 38 -10.88 -18.33 -15.75
C GLY A 38 -10.78 -16.83 -15.55
N TYR A 39 -11.90 -16.14 -15.79
CA TYR A 39 -12.14 -14.80 -15.28
C TYR A 39 -12.06 -14.85 -13.76
N VAL A 40 -11.31 -13.91 -13.17
CA VAL A 40 -11.03 -13.93 -11.72
C VAL A 40 -11.88 -12.90 -10.98
N GLY A 41 -12.60 -12.04 -11.69
CA GLY A 41 -13.27 -10.89 -11.09
C GLY A 41 -12.28 -10.02 -10.30
N ASN A 42 -12.73 -9.35 -9.25
CA ASN A 42 -11.83 -8.62 -8.36
C ASN A 42 -11.13 -9.61 -7.43
N VAL A 43 -9.79 -9.61 -7.41
CA VAL A 43 -9.03 -10.40 -6.43
C VAL A 43 -8.79 -9.54 -5.20
N THR A 44 -9.13 -10.06 -4.02
CA THR A 44 -8.79 -9.45 -2.73
C THR A 44 -7.76 -10.30 -2.01
N ASN A 45 -6.73 -9.67 -1.44
CA ASN A 45 -5.89 -10.26 -0.42
C ASN A 45 -5.60 -9.22 0.65
N ASN A 46 -5.23 -9.77 1.81
CA ASN A 46 -5.03 -9.05 3.03
C ASN A 46 -3.56 -8.59 3.11
N LEU A 47 -3.36 -7.27 3.20
CA LEU A 47 -2.09 -6.68 3.54
C LEU A 47 -2.07 -6.42 5.05
N GLY A 48 -1.58 -7.41 5.80
CA GLY A 48 -1.79 -7.47 7.24
C GLY A 48 -3.28 -7.60 7.60
N ASP A 49 -3.65 -7.11 8.78
CA ASP A 49 -5.01 -7.28 9.33
C ASP A 49 -5.97 -6.13 8.99
N VAL A 50 -5.49 -5.09 8.29
CA VAL A 50 -6.20 -3.80 8.20
C VAL A 50 -6.47 -3.33 6.77
N ILE A 51 -5.69 -3.80 5.78
CA ILE A 51 -5.81 -3.34 4.39
C ILE A 51 -6.18 -4.51 3.47
N ASP A 52 -7.13 -4.24 2.58
CA ASP A 52 -7.51 -5.12 1.48
C ASP A 52 -7.01 -4.51 0.16
N LEU A 53 -6.31 -5.32 -0.64
CA LEU A 53 -5.84 -4.94 -1.96
C LEU A 53 -6.78 -5.48 -3.03
N TYR A 54 -7.30 -4.60 -3.87
CA TYR A 54 -8.15 -4.91 -5.01
C TYR A 54 -7.38 -4.75 -6.31
N VAL A 55 -7.69 -5.60 -7.29
CA VAL A 55 -7.17 -5.47 -8.66
C VAL A 55 -8.31 -5.46 -9.67
N TYR A 56 -8.19 -4.60 -10.68
CA TYR A 56 -9.15 -4.41 -11.75
C TYR A 56 -8.44 -4.35 -13.10
N ALA A 57 -9.15 -4.71 -14.17
CA ALA A 57 -8.73 -4.40 -15.53
C ALA A 57 -9.26 -3.02 -15.94
N SER A 58 -8.57 -2.37 -16.87
CA SER A 58 -9.08 -1.21 -17.59
C SER A 58 -8.57 -1.22 -19.03
N THR A 59 -9.42 -0.74 -19.93
CA THR A 59 -9.09 -0.54 -21.34
C THR A 59 -9.23 0.93 -21.76
N GLU A 60 -9.26 1.85 -20.78
CA GLU A 60 -9.46 3.28 -21.01
C GLU A 60 -8.15 4.03 -21.25
N ARG A 61 -8.28 5.19 -21.90
CA ARG A 61 -7.16 6.02 -22.35
C ARG A 61 -6.97 7.19 -21.38
N TYR A 62 -5.83 7.20 -20.68
CA TYR A 62 -5.24 8.30 -19.90
C TYR A 62 -6.11 9.07 -18.90
N GLY A 63 -5.61 9.19 -17.67
CA GLY A 63 -6.12 10.14 -16.65
C GLY A 63 -7.32 9.61 -15.86
N ALA A 64 -8.35 9.12 -16.53
CA ALA A 64 -9.49 8.47 -15.89
C ALA A 64 -9.43 6.97 -16.19
N PHE A 65 -9.10 6.18 -15.17
CA PHE A 65 -9.12 4.74 -15.28
C PHE A 65 -10.39 4.22 -14.64
N THR A 66 -11.45 4.04 -15.44
CA THR A 66 -12.66 3.37 -14.95
C THR A 66 -12.38 1.88 -14.79
N PRO A 67 -12.54 1.30 -13.58
CA PRO A 67 -12.42 -0.13 -13.38
C PRO A 67 -13.48 -0.86 -14.21
N ILE A 68 -13.07 -1.79 -15.06
CA ILE A 68 -13.97 -2.78 -15.64
C ILE A 68 -13.75 -4.10 -14.89
N SER A 69 -14.81 -4.60 -14.28
CA SER A 69 -14.79 -5.88 -13.56
C SER A 69 -14.75 -7.07 -14.51
N SER A 70 -15.18 -6.88 -15.76
CA SER A 70 -15.06 -7.85 -16.84
C SER A 70 -13.70 -7.70 -17.52
N GLY A 71 -13.01 -8.82 -17.72
CA GLY A 71 -11.73 -8.86 -18.44
C GLY A 71 -10.53 -9.26 -17.59
N LEU A 72 -10.59 -9.20 -16.25
CA LEU A 72 -9.47 -9.69 -15.45
C LEU A 72 -9.38 -11.23 -15.50
N VAL A 73 -8.23 -11.76 -15.91
CA VAL A 73 -8.06 -13.20 -16.17
C VAL A 73 -6.72 -13.71 -15.63
N ARG A 74 -6.73 -14.92 -15.07
CA ARG A 74 -5.52 -15.70 -14.75
C ARG A 74 -5.27 -16.66 -15.90
N TRP A 75 -4.12 -16.52 -16.56
CA TRP A 75 -3.77 -17.40 -17.67
C TRP A 75 -2.29 -17.77 -17.70
N SER A 76 -2.05 -19.08 -17.76
CA SER A 76 -0.73 -19.69 -17.82
C SER A 76 0.14 -19.29 -16.62
N SER A 77 0.92 -18.22 -16.74
CA SER A 77 1.95 -17.82 -15.78
C SER A 77 1.70 -16.48 -15.09
N GLY A 78 0.53 -15.86 -15.27
CA GLY A 78 0.18 -14.63 -14.56
C GLY A 78 -1.23 -14.11 -14.80
N LEU A 79 -1.48 -12.93 -14.25
CA LEU A 79 -2.66 -12.11 -14.43
C LEU A 79 -2.50 -11.24 -15.67
N GLY A 80 -3.55 -11.16 -16.48
CA GLY A 80 -3.64 -10.25 -17.61
C GLY A 80 -5.09 -9.86 -17.88
N ILE A 81 -5.36 -9.49 -19.12
CA ILE A 81 -6.68 -8.98 -19.53
C ILE A 81 -7.22 -9.83 -20.69
N ASP A 82 -8.43 -10.36 -20.54
CA ASP A 82 -9.19 -11.00 -21.60
C ASP A 82 -10.13 -9.98 -22.24
N ARG A 83 -10.07 -9.90 -23.57
CA ARG A 83 -10.95 -9.07 -24.40
C ARG A 83 -11.73 -9.92 -25.41
N GLY A 84 -11.85 -11.23 -25.16
CA GLY A 84 -12.42 -12.18 -26.08
C GLY A 84 -11.43 -12.56 -27.19
N GLU A 85 -11.94 -12.76 -28.40
CA GLU A 85 -11.21 -13.40 -29.51
C GLU A 85 -9.90 -12.68 -29.93
N ASN A 86 -9.74 -11.41 -29.55
CA ASN A 86 -8.56 -10.59 -29.88
C ASN A 86 -7.57 -10.40 -28.72
N SER A 87 -7.61 -11.22 -27.67
CA SER A 87 -6.62 -11.16 -26.58
C SER A 87 -5.59 -12.29 -26.68
N PRO A 88 -4.53 -12.15 -27.51
CA PRO A 88 -3.52 -13.17 -27.64
C PRO A 88 -2.85 -13.43 -26.28
N GLN A 89 -2.91 -14.69 -25.86
CA GLN A 89 -2.42 -15.16 -24.56
C GLN A 89 -3.09 -14.52 -23.35
N HIS A 90 -4.14 -13.71 -23.48
CA HIS A 90 -4.73 -12.98 -22.35
C HIS A 90 -3.72 -12.10 -21.60
N ALA A 91 -2.88 -11.40 -22.34
CA ALA A 91 -1.87 -10.49 -21.81
C ALA A 91 -2.44 -9.08 -21.62
N VAL A 92 -1.73 -8.26 -20.84
CA VAL A 92 -1.81 -6.80 -20.97
C VAL A 92 -0.93 -6.46 -22.16
N ASP A 93 -1.51 -5.94 -23.25
CA ASP A 93 -0.79 -5.86 -24.51
C ASP A 93 -0.83 -4.53 -25.28
N GLY A 94 -1.65 -3.58 -24.84
CA GLY A 94 -1.72 -2.26 -25.47
C GLY A 94 -2.17 -2.27 -26.95
N ARG A 95 -2.52 -3.41 -27.56
CA ARG A 95 -2.90 -3.49 -28.98
C ARG A 95 -4.28 -2.88 -29.18
N GLY A 96 -4.28 -1.66 -29.71
CA GLY A 96 -5.49 -0.94 -30.15
C GLY A 96 -6.21 -0.18 -29.04
N ARG A 97 -5.81 -0.33 -27.77
CA ARG A 97 -6.26 0.44 -26.61
C ARG A 97 -5.18 0.44 -25.53
N ASN A 98 -5.15 1.49 -24.73
CA ASN A 98 -4.42 1.52 -23.48
C ASN A 98 -5.01 0.47 -22.53
N GLU A 99 -4.18 -0.40 -22.00
CA GLU A 99 -4.61 -1.44 -21.07
C GLU A 99 -3.88 -1.29 -19.76
N ALA A 100 -4.59 -1.48 -18.65
CA ALA A 100 -3.98 -1.42 -17.34
C ALA A 100 -4.55 -2.44 -16.36
N LEU A 101 -3.65 -2.93 -15.52
CA LEU A 101 -4.00 -3.58 -14.26
C LEU A 101 -3.93 -2.52 -13.16
N ILE A 102 -5.09 -2.19 -12.59
CA ILE A 102 -5.23 -1.16 -11.56
C ILE A 102 -5.31 -1.86 -10.22
N PHE A 103 -4.43 -1.48 -9.31
CA PHE A 103 -4.41 -1.96 -7.94
C PHE A 103 -4.81 -0.83 -7.00
N GLN A 104 -5.72 -1.12 -6.09
CA GLN A 104 -6.23 -0.16 -5.13
C GLN A 104 -6.20 -0.75 -3.72
N ALA A 105 -5.68 0.01 -2.78
CA ALA A 105 -5.70 -0.36 -1.37
C ALA A 105 -6.90 0.28 -0.68
N ARG A 106 -7.60 -0.52 0.13
CA ARG A 106 -8.74 -0.08 0.94
C ARG A 106 -8.59 -0.52 2.38
N ASP A 107 -9.04 0.32 3.29
CA ASP A 107 -9.25 -0.06 4.68
C ASP A 107 -10.29 -1.18 4.75
N ARG A 108 -9.98 -2.28 5.43
CA ARG A 108 -10.88 -3.43 5.55
C ARG A 108 -12.12 -3.10 6.38
N ALA A 109 -11.97 -2.27 7.42
CA ALA A 109 -13.06 -1.96 8.32
C ALA A 109 -14.02 -0.93 7.73
N THR A 110 -13.49 0.10 7.06
CA THR A 110 -14.30 1.21 6.53
C THR A 110 -14.57 1.11 5.03
N GLY A 111 -13.77 0.36 4.28
CA GLY A 111 -13.82 0.32 2.82
C GLY A 111 -13.20 1.54 2.13
N ASP A 112 -12.67 2.49 2.91
CA ASP A 112 -12.09 3.73 2.40
C ASP A 112 -10.81 3.47 1.64
N ILE A 113 -10.57 4.24 0.58
CA ILE A 113 -9.33 4.18 -0.18
C ILE A 113 -8.18 4.71 0.70
N LYS A 114 -7.13 3.90 0.88
CA LYS A 114 -5.97 4.20 1.73
C LYS A 114 -4.69 4.20 0.93
N ALA A 115 -3.76 5.09 1.30
CA ALA A 115 -2.42 5.06 0.74
C ALA A 115 -1.62 3.90 1.33
N VAL A 116 -0.91 3.18 0.47
CA VAL A 116 0.08 2.15 0.86
C VAL A 116 1.38 2.43 0.13
N ARG A 117 2.46 1.79 0.57
CA ARG A 117 3.69 1.75 -0.20
C ARG A 117 3.63 0.57 -1.17
N TRP A 118 3.70 0.83 -2.47
CA TRP A 118 3.85 -0.19 -3.51
C TRP A 118 5.33 -0.51 -3.67
N ASP A 119 5.73 -1.70 -3.23
CA ASP A 119 7.14 -2.06 -3.11
C ASP A 119 7.71 -2.60 -4.42
N SER A 120 7.01 -3.54 -5.04
CA SER A 120 7.50 -4.19 -6.25
C SER A 120 6.42 -4.90 -7.05
N VAL A 121 6.76 -5.22 -8.29
CA VAL A 121 5.98 -6.05 -9.19
C VAL A 121 6.87 -7.16 -9.77
N LEU A 122 6.29 -8.33 -9.99
CA LEU A 122 6.95 -9.47 -10.64
C LEU A 122 6.16 -9.87 -11.88
N PHE A 123 6.85 -9.95 -13.00
CA PHE A 123 6.28 -10.39 -14.27
C PHE A 123 6.39 -11.91 -14.41
N GLY A 124 5.29 -12.55 -14.78
CA GLY A 124 5.21 -13.99 -15.03
C GLY A 124 5.35 -14.35 -16.50
N TRP A 125 5.23 -13.37 -17.38
CA TRP A 125 5.31 -13.56 -18.83
C TRP A 125 5.64 -12.25 -19.53
N GLU A 126 6.31 -12.39 -20.67
CA GLU A 126 6.69 -11.35 -21.61
C GLU A 126 6.54 -11.97 -23.01
N GLY A 127 5.82 -11.29 -23.91
CA GLY A 127 5.57 -11.79 -25.26
C GLY A 127 6.63 -11.39 -26.28
N ASP A 128 7.31 -10.27 -26.06
CA ASP A 128 8.41 -9.79 -26.90
C ASP A 128 9.44 -9.01 -26.06
N ARG A 129 10.71 -9.02 -26.48
CA ARG A 129 11.85 -8.35 -25.85
C ARG A 129 11.78 -6.82 -25.81
N ARG A 130 10.80 -6.24 -26.51
CA ARG A 130 10.49 -4.81 -26.51
C ARG A 130 9.33 -4.46 -25.59
N THR A 131 8.81 -5.43 -24.85
CA THR A 131 7.72 -5.16 -23.91
C THR A 131 8.22 -4.24 -22.81
N ASP A 132 7.51 -3.15 -22.61
CA ASP A 132 7.69 -2.29 -21.46
C ASP A 132 6.35 -2.04 -20.76
N PHE A 133 6.38 -1.21 -19.73
CA PHE A 133 5.18 -0.80 -19.03
C PHE A 133 5.36 0.58 -18.42
N ASP A 134 4.24 1.26 -18.28
CA ASP A 134 4.12 2.51 -17.56
C ASP A 134 3.61 2.26 -16.14
N VAL A 135 4.05 3.11 -15.22
CA VAL A 135 3.50 3.17 -13.87
C VAL A 135 2.73 4.47 -13.71
N TRP A 136 1.49 4.33 -13.28
CA TRP A 136 0.62 5.44 -12.96
C TRP A 136 0.14 5.35 -11.52
N THR A 137 -0.01 6.48 -10.83
CA THR A 137 -0.42 6.49 -9.42
C THR A 137 -1.44 7.59 -9.12
N SER A 138 -2.28 7.39 -8.10
CA SER A 138 -3.10 8.47 -7.52
C SER A 138 -2.91 8.53 -6.02
N GLN A 139 -3.11 9.72 -5.48
CA GLN A 139 -3.18 9.94 -4.04
C GLN A 139 -4.57 9.60 -3.51
N ALA A 140 -4.66 9.33 -2.21
CA ALA A 140 -5.91 9.04 -1.54
C ALA A 140 -6.91 10.20 -1.76
N GLY A 141 -8.12 9.88 -2.20
CA GLY A 141 -9.16 10.87 -2.51
C GLY A 141 -9.12 11.45 -3.93
N TYR A 142 -8.13 11.09 -4.75
CA TYR A 142 -8.07 11.48 -6.17
C TYR A 142 -8.34 10.29 -7.10
N VAL A 143 -9.22 10.52 -8.08
CA VAL A 143 -9.56 9.55 -9.13
C VAL A 143 -8.55 9.59 -10.27
N ASP A 144 -7.94 10.76 -10.51
CA ASP A 144 -7.01 10.96 -11.61
C ASP A 144 -5.66 10.31 -11.33
N LEU A 145 -5.24 9.43 -12.24
CA LEU A 145 -3.92 8.82 -12.21
C LEU A 145 -2.91 9.70 -12.94
N SER A 146 -1.73 9.88 -12.34
CA SER A 146 -0.57 10.56 -12.93
C SER A 146 0.54 9.55 -13.23
N ARG A 147 1.15 9.66 -14.42
CA ARG A 147 2.28 8.81 -14.80
C ARG A 147 3.53 9.18 -14.00
N VAL A 148 4.16 8.17 -13.41
CA VAL A 148 5.38 8.31 -12.57
C VAL A 148 6.57 7.52 -13.10
N ALA A 149 6.34 6.58 -14.02
CA ALA A 149 7.37 5.91 -14.81
C ALA A 149 6.82 5.57 -16.21
N ASP A 150 7.70 5.55 -17.20
CA ASP A 150 7.41 5.39 -18.62
C ASP A 150 8.43 4.42 -19.23
N GLU A 151 8.00 3.57 -20.16
CA GLU A 151 8.85 2.63 -20.92
C GLU A 151 9.77 1.78 -20.02
N VAL A 152 9.26 1.29 -18.87
CA VAL A 152 10.03 0.44 -17.96
C VAL A 152 10.13 -0.98 -18.53
N PRO A 153 11.34 -1.53 -18.79
CA PRO A 153 11.46 -2.84 -19.44
C PRO A 153 10.84 -3.95 -18.59
N VAL A 154 10.01 -4.79 -19.22
CA VAL A 154 9.54 -6.02 -18.59
C VAL A 154 10.64 -7.07 -18.61
N ARG A 155 10.83 -7.74 -17.48
CA ARG A 155 11.77 -8.86 -17.36
C ARG A 155 11.11 -10.01 -16.61
N VAL A 156 10.85 -11.12 -17.30
CA VAL A 156 10.17 -12.29 -16.72
C VAL A 156 10.97 -12.85 -15.54
N ASN A 157 10.26 -13.19 -14.46
CA ASN A 157 10.81 -13.70 -13.21
C ASN A 157 11.82 -12.77 -12.52
N GLN A 158 11.91 -11.51 -12.95
CA GLN A 158 12.66 -10.48 -12.24
C GLN A 158 11.68 -9.54 -11.51
N THR A 159 11.98 -9.31 -10.24
CA THR A 159 11.24 -8.34 -9.43
C THR A 159 11.67 -6.93 -9.82
N GLN A 160 10.71 -6.12 -10.26
CA GLN A 160 10.90 -4.71 -10.52
C GLN A 160 10.49 -3.90 -9.29
N LEU A 161 11.40 -3.08 -8.77
CA LEU A 161 11.11 -2.20 -7.64
C LEU A 161 10.28 -1.00 -8.10
N LEU A 162 9.29 -0.64 -7.31
CA LEU A 162 8.39 0.49 -7.56
C LEU A 162 8.70 1.63 -6.59
N GLY A 163 8.50 1.39 -5.28
CA GLY A 163 8.85 2.34 -4.23
C GLY A 163 7.93 3.56 -4.12
N TYR A 164 6.72 3.50 -4.69
CA TYR A 164 5.77 4.61 -4.68
C TYR A 164 4.79 4.52 -3.52
N VAL A 165 4.50 5.64 -2.88
CA VAL A 165 3.41 5.76 -1.90
C VAL A 165 2.18 6.33 -2.60
N ALA A 166 1.13 5.52 -2.72
CA ALA A 166 -0.07 5.88 -3.46
C ALA A 166 -1.26 5.02 -2.97
N SER A 167 -2.48 5.53 -3.15
CA SER A 167 -3.67 4.72 -2.86
C SER A 167 -4.05 3.79 -3.99
N THR A 168 -3.76 4.22 -5.22
CA THR A 168 -3.97 3.45 -6.43
C THR A 168 -2.69 3.45 -7.24
N ILE A 169 -2.33 2.30 -7.79
CA ILE A 169 -1.28 2.18 -8.80
C ILE A 169 -1.85 1.45 -10.02
N ALA A 170 -1.47 1.85 -11.22
CA ALA A 170 -1.79 1.14 -12.44
C ALA A 170 -0.51 0.75 -13.16
N ILE A 171 -0.46 -0.52 -13.57
CA ILE A 171 0.58 -1.07 -14.44
C ILE A 171 -0.01 -1.11 -15.84
N HIS A 172 0.53 -0.28 -16.72
CA HIS A 172 -0.13 0.14 -17.96
C HIS A 172 0.71 -0.21 -19.20
N ALA A 173 0.04 -0.64 -20.26
CA ALA A 173 0.61 -0.77 -21.60
C ALA A 173 0.40 0.53 -22.38
N ASP A 174 1.47 1.11 -22.92
CA ASP A 174 1.55 2.45 -23.51
C ASP A 174 0.94 2.54 -24.94
N GLY A 175 0.49 1.39 -25.46
CA GLY A 175 -0.15 1.28 -26.77
C GLY A 175 0.80 0.92 -27.91
N ARG A 176 2.08 0.65 -27.64
CA ARG A 176 3.13 0.37 -28.65
C ARG A 176 3.56 -1.10 -28.75
N HIS A 177 2.65 -2.02 -28.42
CA HIS A 177 2.90 -3.47 -28.34
C HIS A 177 3.68 -3.90 -27.10
N ASP A 178 3.09 -3.63 -25.95
CA ASP A 178 3.47 -4.32 -24.72
C ASP A 178 2.89 -5.72 -24.75
N TYR A 179 3.45 -6.67 -24.02
CA TYR A 179 2.89 -8.01 -23.92
C TYR A 179 3.35 -8.62 -22.61
N PHE A 180 2.62 -8.40 -21.53
CA PHE A 180 3.04 -8.89 -20.22
C PHE A 180 1.91 -9.47 -19.39
N LYS A 181 2.31 -10.23 -18.36
CA LYS A 181 1.43 -10.69 -17.29
C LYS A 181 2.08 -10.51 -15.94
N LEU A 182 1.28 -10.15 -14.95
CA LEU A 182 1.73 -9.97 -13.58
C LEU A 182 1.56 -11.24 -12.78
N LYS A 183 2.66 -11.71 -12.19
CA LYS A 183 2.67 -12.88 -11.31
C LYS A 183 2.47 -12.49 -9.85
N LYS A 184 2.96 -11.30 -9.47
CA LYS A 184 2.93 -10.82 -8.09
C LYS A 184 3.03 -9.32 -8.05
N ILE A 185 2.35 -8.70 -7.09
CA ILE A 185 2.63 -7.32 -6.66
C ILE A 185 2.86 -7.34 -5.15
N ALA A 186 3.74 -6.49 -4.64
CA ALA A 186 4.01 -6.38 -3.21
C ALA A 186 3.73 -4.95 -2.76
N ALA A 187 3.12 -4.82 -1.59
CA ALA A 187 2.85 -3.56 -0.96
C ALA A 187 3.04 -3.69 0.55
N SER A 188 3.23 -2.56 1.22
CA SER A 188 3.37 -2.44 2.66
C SER A 188 2.40 -1.39 3.16
N ALA A 189 1.67 -1.71 4.24
CA ALA A 189 0.81 -0.74 4.88
C ALA A 189 1.68 0.39 5.45
N LEU A 190 1.19 1.62 5.34
CA LEU A 190 1.79 2.73 6.07
C LEU A 190 1.23 2.65 7.49
N ASP A 191 2.09 2.45 8.48
CA ASP A 191 1.64 2.54 9.86
C ASP A 191 1.12 3.97 10.11
N GLU A 192 -0.10 4.08 10.64
CA GLU A 192 -0.41 5.26 11.45
C GLU A 192 0.49 5.17 12.67
N VAL A 193 1.48 6.08 12.74
CA VAL A 193 2.22 6.29 13.97
C VAL A 193 1.21 6.78 15.00
N VAL A 194 0.65 5.85 15.77
CA VAL A 194 -0.05 6.18 17.00
C VAL A 194 1.03 6.68 17.94
N VAL A 195 1.32 7.98 17.86
CA VAL A 195 2.17 8.65 18.83
C VAL A 195 1.44 8.45 20.16
N PRO A 196 1.97 7.67 21.12
CA PRO A 196 1.37 7.60 22.43
C PRO A 196 1.39 9.02 22.94
N VAL A 197 0.21 9.63 23.15
CA VAL A 197 0.11 11.01 23.64
C VAL A 197 0.98 11.06 24.90
N PRO A 198 2.12 11.75 24.90
CA PRO A 198 3.19 11.47 25.85
C PRO A 198 2.75 11.97 27.21
N GLY A 199 2.16 11.09 28.03
CA GLY A 199 1.87 11.29 29.45
C GLY A 199 1.33 12.65 29.85
N ALA A 200 0.72 13.45 28.97
CA ALA A 200 0.43 14.86 29.24
C ALA A 200 -0.57 14.97 30.40
N LEU A 201 -1.50 14.01 30.46
CA LEU A 201 -2.40 13.82 31.59
C LEU A 201 -1.64 13.44 32.87
N SER A 202 -0.69 12.51 32.79
CA SER A 202 0.15 12.10 33.93
C SER A 202 1.05 13.22 34.44
N LEU A 203 1.64 14.02 33.55
CA LEU A 203 2.44 15.22 33.84
C LEU A 203 1.57 16.34 34.42
N MET A 204 0.37 16.55 33.87
CA MET A 204 -0.59 17.53 34.40
C MET A 204 -1.05 17.12 35.80
N LEU A 205 -1.41 15.86 36.02
CA LEU A 205 -1.81 15.34 37.33
C LEU A 205 -0.66 15.36 38.34
N ALA A 206 0.57 15.01 37.92
CA ALA A 206 1.75 15.12 38.76
C ALA A 206 2.07 16.59 39.12
N GLY A 207 1.94 17.51 38.16
CA GLY A 207 2.11 18.95 38.36
C GLY A 207 1.07 19.52 39.34
N LEU A 208 -0.21 19.19 39.16
CA LEU A 208 -1.29 19.61 40.05
C LEU A 208 -1.14 19.01 41.46
N GLY A 209 -0.75 17.72 41.55
CA GLY A 209 -0.46 17.05 42.82
C GLY A 209 0.71 17.71 43.57
N GLY A 210 1.78 18.08 42.85
CA GLY A 210 2.91 18.82 43.40
C GLY A 210 2.52 20.19 43.94
N ILE A 211 1.69 20.94 43.21
CA ILE A 211 1.19 22.26 43.64
C ILE A 211 0.30 22.13 44.90
N ALA A 212 -0.57 21.12 44.96
CA ALA A 212 -1.42 20.87 46.12
C ALA A 212 -0.60 20.47 47.36
N ALA A 213 0.43 19.65 47.19
CA ALA A 213 1.35 19.27 48.27
C ALA A 213 2.15 20.47 48.81
N MET A 214 2.58 21.38 47.93
CA MET A 214 3.28 22.61 48.33
C MET A 214 2.38 23.58 49.11
N ARG A 215 1.07 23.66 48.77
CA ARG A 215 0.11 24.50 49.51
C ARG A 215 -0.13 24.00 50.94
N ARG A 216 -0.17 22.68 51.17
CA ARG A 216 -0.36 22.10 52.52
C ARG A 216 0.81 22.30 53.48
N ARG A 217 1.99 22.70 52.99
CA ARG A 217 3.18 22.96 53.83
C ARG A 217 3.26 24.41 54.35
N LYS A 218 2.42 25.32 53.84
CA LYS A 218 2.41 26.74 54.22
C LYS A 218 1.24 27.15 55.13
N ALA A 219 0.26 26.28 55.31
CA ALA A 219 -0.79 26.40 56.32
C ALA A 219 -0.40 25.58 57.55
#